data_AF-A0A4E0Q7U0-F1
#
_entry.id   AF-A0A4E0Q7U0-F1
#
_cell.length_a   1.000
_cell.length_b   1.000
_cell.length_c   1.000
_cell.angle_alpha   90.00
_cell.angle_beta   90.00
_cell.angle_gamma   90.00
#
_symmetry.space_group_name_H-M   'P 1'
#
loop_
_entity.id
_entity.type
_entity.pdbx_description
1 polymer ?
#
loop_
_entity_poly.entity_id
_entity_poly.type
_entity_poly.pdbx_seq_one_letter_code
_entity_poly.pdbx_strand_id
1 'polypeptide(L)'
;MLLVSITLIVTGSASADEDQTIGINCVDDGEKECFEETAWAAEHKPGGAYRFVERGNWGTYVDYTLGSYNESIPGRYTIYAGQSSQAGTLKVYDDTTLQDGKYYGTIYVQYAYNQSDSTYKDGYNGSWTGLTEYHLHVADSRDGIPMTRNGNPIPGQFDYSAEYNDKKSSTDWIAIDINGYEDSEVYIAAHSVVWWCGFPDSA
;
A
#
# COMPACT_ATOMS: atom_id res chain seq x y z
N MET A 1 -4.04 56.58 0.55
CA MET A 1 -4.42 55.80 -0.64
C MET A 1 -3.16 55.70 -1.51
N LEU A 2 -2.33 54.70 -1.26
CA LEU A 2 -1.08 54.49 -2.01
C LEU A 2 -1.37 53.46 -3.11
N LEU A 3 -1.27 53.89 -4.36
CA LEU A 3 -1.31 53.04 -5.54
C LEU A 3 0.09 52.44 -5.74
N VAL A 4 0.21 51.12 -5.63
CA VAL A 4 1.43 50.39 -6.00
C VAL A 4 1.41 50.22 -7.52
N SER A 5 2.38 50.82 -8.20
CA SER A 5 2.59 50.65 -9.64
C SER A 5 3.28 49.32 -9.90
N ILE A 6 2.65 48.47 -10.73
CA ILE A 6 3.25 47.25 -11.26
C ILE A 6 3.97 47.62 -12.55
N THR A 7 5.29 47.41 -12.59
CA THR A 7 6.09 47.56 -13.82
C THR A 7 6.12 46.23 -14.56
N LEU A 8 5.49 46.19 -15.73
CA LEU A 8 5.49 45.07 -16.66
C LEU A 8 6.73 45.17 -17.56
N ILE A 9 7.66 44.21 -17.50
CA ILE A 9 8.76 44.11 -18.48
C ILE A 9 8.39 43.01 -19.47
N VAL A 10 8.04 43.41 -20.69
CA VAL A 10 7.82 42.51 -21.82
C VAL A 10 9.09 42.51 -22.67
N THR A 11 9.86 41.43 -22.65
CA THR A 11 10.90 41.18 -23.64
C THR A 11 10.35 40.20 -24.67
N GLY A 12 9.90 40.73 -25.81
CA GLY A 12 9.52 39.93 -26.96
C GLY A 12 10.64 39.87 -27.99
N SER A 13 11.02 38.67 -28.40
CA SER A 13 11.52 38.41 -29.75
C SER A 13 10.72 37.23 -30.32
N ALA A 14 10.03 37.49 -31.43
CA ALA A 14 9.06 36.59 -32.03
C ALA A 14 9.70 35.37 -32.71
N SER A 15 9.20 34.17 -32.41
CA SER A 15 9.02 33.11 -33.40
C SER A 15 7.89 32.16 -32.94
N ALA A 16 7.27 31.51 -33.94
CA ALA A 16 5.94 30.92 -33.94
C ALA A 16 5.61 29.82 -32.90
N ASP A 17 4.29 29.68 -32.70
CA ASP A 17 3.52 28.53 -32.24
C ASP A 17 3.28 28.31 -30.71
N GLU A 18 1.97 28.20 -30.42
CA GLU A 18 1.25 27.63 -29.27
C GLU A 18 1.06 28.41 -27.94
N ASP A 19 -0.23 28.60 -27.65
CA ASP A 19 -0.95 28.71 -26.37
C ASP A 19 -0.19 29.22 -25.12
N GLN A 20 -0.41 30.50 -24.80
CA GLN A 20 0.11 31.16 -23.60
C GLN A 20 -0.57 30.63 -22.33
N THR A 21 -0.01 29.57 -21.75
CA THR A 21 -0.21 29.28 -20.33
C THR A 21 0.69 30.19 -19.50
N ILE A 22 0.08 31.05 -18.67
CA ILE A 22 0.78 31.83 -17.65
C ILE A 22 1.31 30.84 -16.60
N GLY A 23 2.52 30.33 -16.82
CA GLY A 23 3.23 29.54 -15.82
C GLY A 23 3.61 30.42 -14.65
N ILE A 24 2.79 30.42 -13.60
CA ILE A 24 3.24 30.82 -12.28
C ILE A 24 4.31 29.80 -11.89
N ASN A 25 5.58 30.16 -12.03
CA ASN A 25 6.68 29.41 -11.42
C ASN A 25 6.58 29.59 -9.91
N CYS A 26 5.75 28.77 -9.26
CA CYS A 26 5.92 28.49 -7.84
C CYS A 26 7.27 27.79 -7.71
N VAL A 27 8.28 28.51 -7.23
CA VAL A 27 9.53 27.90 -6.82
C VAL A 27 9.20 27.19 -5.51
N ASP A 28 8.95 25.88 -5.60
CA ASP A 28 8.87 25.00 -4.44
C ASP A 28 10.29 24.91 -3.86
N ASP A 29 10.57 25.69 -2.82
CA ASP A 29 11.82 25.71 -2.08
C ASP A 29 11.83 24.71 -0.92
N GLY A 30 10.79 23.89 -0.79
CA GLY A 30 10.73 22.78 0.15
C GLY A 30 11.62 21.63 -0.30
N GLU A 31 12.56 21.22 0.56
CA GLU A 31 13.24 19.93 0.34
C GLU A 31 12.23 18.79 0.52
N LYS A 32 12.26 17.82 -0.40
CA LYS A 32 11.43 16.63 -0.31
C LYS A 32 11.83 15.81 0.92
N GLU A 33 10.90 15.65 1.85
CA GLU A 33 11.09 14.81 3.03
C GLU A 33 10.46 13.42 2.81
N CYS A 34 11.11 12.38 3.32
CA CYS A 34 10.63 11.00 3.24
C CYS A 34 10.62 10.35 4.62
N PHE A 35 9.51 9.69 4.96
CA PHE A 35 9.28 9.01 6.23
C PHE A 35 8.97 7.54 5.98
N GLU A 36 9.56 6.68 6.80
CA GLU A 36 9.27 5.26 6.84
C GLU A 36 8.12 4.98 7.80
N GLU A 37 7.27 4.03 7.44
CA GLU A 37 6.15 3.57 8.27
C GLU A 37 5.90 2.08 8.05
N THR A 38 5.23 1.44 9.00
CA THR A 38 4.74 0.06 8.84
C THR A 38 3.30 0.05 8.35
N ALA A 39 2.97 -0.89 7.48
CA ALA A 39 1.64 -1.01 6.90
C ALA A 39 1.13 -2.44 6.82
N TRP A 40 -0.19 -2.59 6.95
CA TRP A 40 -0.90 -3.86 6.91
C TRP A 40 -2.05 -3.81 5.90
N ALA A 41 -2.24 -4.90 5.17
CA ALA A 41 -3.46 -5.08 4.39
C ALA A 41 -4.63 -5.40 5.33
N ALA A 42 -5.77 -4.77 5.06
CA ALA A 42 -6.99 -5.03 5.80
C ALA A 42 -8.19 -5.09 4.85
N GLU A 43 -9.11 -6.02 5.14
CA GLU A 43 -10.38 -6.13 4.42
C GLU A 43 -11.30 -4.93 4.69
N HIS A 44 -11.21 -4.36 5.90
CA HIS A 44 -12.01 -3.23 6.32
C HIS A 44 -11.16 -2.09 6.83
N LYS A 45 -11.80 -0.92 6.92
CA LYS A 45 -11.15 0.26 7.50
C LYS A 45 -10.61 -0.05 8.91
N PRO A 46 -9.51 0.60 9.28
CA PRO A 46 -8.90 0.56 10.61
C PRO A 46 -9.92 0.80 11.72
N GLY A 47 -9.99 -0.13 12.67
CA GLY A 47 -11.00 -0.14 13.73
C GLY A 47 -12.20 -1.07 13.49
N GLY A 48 -12.21 -1.82 12.38
CA GLY A 48 -13.16 -2.91 12.11
C GLY A 48 -12.82 -4.24 12.80
N ALA A 49 -13.64 -5.27 12.53
CA ALA A 49 -13.63 -6.58 13.21
C ALA A 49 -12.39 -7.48 12.95
N TYR A 50 -11.57 -7.15 11.94
CA TYR A 50 -10.49 -8.02 11.43
C TYR A 50 -9.10 -7.67 11.98
N ARG A 51 -9.02 -7.41 13.28
CA ARG A 51 -7.72 -7.27 13.98
C ARG A 51 -7.35 -8.58 14.66
N PHE A 52 -6.05 -8.89 14.69
CA PHE A 52 -5.56 -10.02 15.47
C PHE A 52 -5.77 -9.82 16.98
N VAL A 53 -5.63 -8.57 17.46
CA VAL A 53 -5.88 -8.18 18.86
C VAL A 53 -6.65 -6.86 18.94
N GLU A 54 -7.48 -6.70 19.97
CA GLU A 54 -8.25 -5.47 20.21
C GLU A 54 -7.39 -4.30 20.73
N ARG A 55 -6.30 -4.62 21.47
CA ARG A 55 -5.41 -3.63 22.09
C ARG A 55 -3.94 -3.96 21.79
N GLY A 56 -3.16 -2.93 21.47
CA GLY A 56 -1.74 -3.08 21.15
C GLY A 56 -1.47 -3.08 19.65
N ASN A 57 -0.66 -4.03 19.18
CA ASN A 57 -0.19 -4.12 17.79
C ASN A 57 -1.39 -4.10 16.80
N TRP A 58 -1.20 -3.40 15.69
CA TRP A 58 -2.24 -3.17 14.69
C TRP A 58 -2.19 -4.18 13.54
N GLY A 59 -1.69 -5.38 13.81
CA GLY A 59 -1.72 -6.48 12.85
C GLY A 59 -3.16 -6.81 12.45
N THR A 60 -3.39 -6.88 11.15
CA THR A 60 -4.65 -7.29 10.51
C THR A 60 -4.40 -8.39 9.49
N TYR A 61 -5.49 -8.96 8.99
CA TYR A 61 -5.48 -9.91 7.90
C TYR A 61 -6.62 -9.59 6.93
N VAL A 62 -6.63 -10.31 5.83
CA VAL A 62 -7.66 -10.29 4.81
C VAL A 62 -8.25 -11.68 4.69
N ASP A 63 -9.58 -11.77 4.67
CA ASP A 63 -10.28 -12.98 4.28
C ASP A 63 -10.38 -13.01 2.75
N TYR A 64 -9.95 -14.13 2.17
CA TYR A 64 -9.96 -14.36 0.73
C TYR A 64 -10.69 -15.67 0.44
N THR A 65 -11.67 -15.63 -0.46
CA THR A 65 -12.39 -16.83 -0.89
C THR A 65 -11.80 -17.35 -2.20
N LEU A 66 -11.26 -18.56 -2.19
CA LEU A 66 -10.67 -19.22 -3.37
C LEU A 66 -11.64 -19.29 -4.55
N GLY A 67 -11.15 -19.02 -5.75
CA GLY A 67 -11.93 -18.97 -6.99
C GLY A 67 -12.76 -17.70 -7.19
N SER A 68 -12.69 -16.72 -6.29
CA SER A 68 -13.47 -15.48 -6.41
C SER A 68 -12.90 -14.48 -7.41
N TYR A 69 -11.60 -14.56 -7.68
CA TYR A 69 -10.88 -13.61 -8.54
C TYR A 69 -9.95 -14.34 -9.50
N ASN A 70 -9.52 -13.65 -10.56
CA ASN A 70 -8.55 -14.17 -11.52
C ASN A 70 -7.55 -13.08 -11.90
N GLU A 71 -6.51 -13.43 -12.66
CA GLU A 71 -5.44 -12.51 -13.03
C GLU A 71 -5.94 -11.22 -13.71
N SER A 72 -7.01 -11.30 -14.51
CA SER A 72 -7.58 -10.14 -15.21
C SER A 72 -8.41 -9.23 -14.30
N ILE A 73 -8.97 -9.78 -13.21
CA ILE A 73 -9.80 -9.06 -12.25
C ILE A 73 -9.40 -9.52 -10.84
N PRO A 74 -8.25 -9.07 -10.31
CA PRO A 74 -7.81 -9.48 -8.98
C PRO A 74 -8.67 -8.81 -7.90
N GLY A 75 -8.83 -9.49 -6.77
CA GLY A 75 -9.34 -8.93 -5.53
C GLY A 75 -8.43 -7.81 -5.06
N ARG A 76 -9.00 -6.77 -4.44
CA ARG A 76 -8.27 -5.55 -4.06
C ARG A 76 -8.59 -5.20 -2.62
N TYR A 77 -7.56 -5.21 -1.80
CA TYR A 77 -7.65 -4.89 -0.38
C TYR A 77 -6.79 -3.68 -0.07
N THR A 78 -7.22 -2.86 0.88
CA THR A 78 -6.50 -1.63 1.18
C THR A 78 -5.32 -1.94 2.10
N ILE A 79 -4.16 -1.38 1.77
CA ILE A 79 -3.00 -1.38 2.66
C ILE A 79 -3.00 -0.06 3.41
N TYR A 80 -2.94 -0.13 4.74
CA TYR A 80 -2.98 1.01 5.63
C TYR A 80 -1.68 1.14 6.39
N ALA A 81 -1.10 2.33 6.40
CA ALA A 81 0.07 2.70 7.17
C ALA A 81 -0.32 3.53 8.40
N GLY A 82 0.42 3.40 9.50
CA GLY A 82 0.18 4.18 10.71
C GLY A 82 -1.24 4.03 11.27
N GLN A 83 -1.84 2.85 11.09
CA GLN A 83 -3.23 2.53 11.41
C GLN A 83 -4.24 3.12 10.44
N SER A 84 -4.36 4.44 10.25
CA SER A 84 -5.50 5.02 9.51
C SER A 84 -5.24 5.40 8.06
N SER A 85 -3.98 5.46 7.63
CA SER A 85 -3.60 6.14 6.39
C SER A 85 -3.56 5.16 5.22
N GLN A 86 -4.35 5.40 4.17
CA GLN A 86 -4.37 4.49 3.02
C GLN A 86 -3.08 4.64 2.20
N ALA A 87 -2.21 3.63 2.28
CA ALA A 87 -0.92 3.65 1.64
C ALA A 87 -0.91 3.00 0.26
N GLY A 88 -1.71 1.93 0.08
CA GLY A 88 -1.64 1.13 -1.13
C GLY A 88 -2.81 0.18 -1.30
N THR A 89 -2.61 -0.76 -2.21
CA THR A 89 -3.55 -1.84 -2.52
C THR A 89 -2.80 -3.16 -2.56
N LEU A 90 -3.29 -4.14 -1.82
CA LEU A 90 -2.94 -5.54 -1.98
C LEU A 90 -3.84 -6.13 -3.05
N LYS A 91 -3.27 -6.72 -4.09
CA LYS A 91 -4.01 -7.44 -5.12
C LYS A 91 -3.84 -8.93 -4.92
N VAL A 92 -4.93 -9.67 -5.04
CA VAL A 92 -4.93 -11.13 -4.86
C VAL A 92 -5.76 -11.78 -5.95
N TYR A 93 -5.26 -12.83 -6.56
CA TYR A 93 -6.05 -13.76 -7.34
C TYR A 93 -5.52 -15.18 -7.13
N ASP A 94 -6.22 -16.18 -7.64
CA ASP A 94 -5.78 -17.56 -7.53
C ASP A 94 -6.01 -18.34 -8.84
N ASP A 95 -5.23 -19.40 -9.00
CA ASP A 95 -5.43 -20.46 -9.98
C ASP A 95 -5.49 -21.78 -9.20
N THR A 96 -6.70 -22.12 -8.75
CA THR A 96 -6.94 -23.24 -7.85
C THR A 96 -8.02 -24.16 -8.38
N THR A 97 -7.94 -25.42 -7.94
CA THR A 97 -8.88 -26.47 -8.27
C THR A 97 -9.30 -27.19 -6.99
N LEU A 98 -10.58 -27.53 -6.89
CA LEU A 98 -11.10 -28.36 -5.80
C LEU A 98 -11.05 -29.82 -6.23
N GLN A 99 -10.24 -30.63 -5.55
CA GLN A 99 -10.14 -32.07 -5.78
C GLN A 99 -10.32 -32.82 -4.46
N ASP A 100 -11.20 -33.82 -4.45
CA ASP A 100 -11.43 -34.70 -3.29
C ASP A 100 -11.73 -33.93 -1.98
N GLY A 101 -12.41 -32.79 -2.09
CA GLY A 101 -12.76 -31.93 -0.96
C GLY A 101 -11.60 -31.06 -0.42
N LYS A 102 -10.49 -30.94 -1.17
CA LYS A 102 -9.35 -30.09 -0.85
C LYS A 102 -8.98 -29.18 -2.02
N TYR A 103 -8.47 -28.00 -1.72
CA TYR A 103 -7.99 -27.04 -2.71
C TYR A 103 -6.51 -27.29 -3.04
N TYR A 104 -6.19 -27.18 -4.33
CA TYR A 104 -4.84 -27.34 -4.88
C TYR A 104 -4.58 -26.23 -5.89
N GLY A 105 -3.33 -25.76 -5.97
CA GLY A 105 -2.95 -24.70 -6.89
C GLY A 105 -2.18 -23.58 -6.22
N THR A 106 -2.34 -22.36 -6.73
CA THR A 106 -1.51 -21.22 -6.34
C THR A 106 -2.33 -19.96 -6.15
N ILE A 107 -2.08 -19.27 -5.04
CA ILE A 107 -2.53 -17.89 -4.83
C ILE A 107 -1.42 -16.95 -5.27
N TYR A 108 -1.80 -15.86 -5.93
CA TYR A 108 -0.89 -14.82 -6.38
C TYR A 108 -1.20 -13.51 -5.66
N VAL A 109 -0.19 -12.94 -5.02
CA VAL A 109 -0.31 -11.70 -4.23
C VAL A 109 0.64 -10.63 -4.77
N GLN A 110 0.16 -9.40 -4.91
CA GLN A 110 0.97 -8.25 -5.30
C GLN A 110 0.70 -7.05 -4.39
N TYR A 111 1.77 -6.40 -3.94
CA TYR A 111 1.70 -5.11 -3.26
C TYR A 111 1.83 -3.98 -4.28
N ALA A 112 1.00 -2.95 -4.17
CA ALA A 112 1.06 -1.77 -5.04
C ALA A 112 0.81 -0.47 -4.27
N TYR A 113 1.72 0.50 -4.41
CA TYR A 113 1.71 1.80 -3.75
C TYR A 113 1.81 2.91 -4.78
N ASN A 114 0.86 3.84 -4.73
CA ASN A 114 0.89 5.10 -5.48
C ASN A 114 -0.23 6.03 -4.96
N GLN A 115 -0.39 6.10 -3.64
CA GLN A 115 -1.51 6.83 -3.04
C GLN A 115 -1.04 8.19 -2.53
N SER A 116 -1.62 9.26 -3.09
CA SER A 116 -1.47 10.61 -2.54
C SER A 116 -2.17 10.71 -1.19
N ASP A 117 -1.49 11.31 -0.22
CA ASP A 117 -1.96 11.46 1.14
C ASP A 117 -1.33 12.72 1.76
N SER A 118 -2.05 13.83 1.68
CA SER A 118 -1.67 15.10 2.32
C SER A 118 -2.08 15.17 3.80
N THR A 119 -2.62 14.08 4.35
CA THR A 119 -3.12 14.04 5.73
C THR A 119 -2.20 13.27 6.67
N TYR A 120 -1.23 12.54 6.13
CA TYR A 120 -0.27 11.77 6.92
C TYR A 120 0.63 12.67 7.78
N LYS A 121 1.02 13.85 7.27
CA LYS A 121 1.88 14.80 7.98
C LYS A 121 1.35 16.22 7.83
N ASP A 122 1.01 16.84 8.96
CA ASP A 122 0.49 18.21 9.00
C ASP A 122 1.47 19.20 8.37
N GLY A 123 0.95 20.06 7.48
CA GLY A 123 1.72 21.08 6.78
C GLY A 123 2.56 20.53 5.62
N TYR A 124 2.23 19.35 5.10
CA TYR A 124 2.89 18.77 3.93
C TYR A 124 1.88 18.18 2.94
N ASN A 125 2.25 18.23 1.66
CA ASN A 125 1.61 17.45 0.61
C ASN A 125 2.54 16.32 0.17
N GLY A 126 2.08 15.07 0.27
CA GLY A 126 2.88 13.92 -0.09
C GLY A 126 2.11 12.72 -0.58
N SER A 127 2.85 11.64 -0.80
CA SER A 127 2.33 10.39 -1.33
C SER A 127 3.13 9.20 -0.82
N TRP A 128 2.48 8.06 -0.76
CA TRP A 128 3.11 6.76 -0.52
C TRP A 128 3.83 6.31 -1.79
N THR A 129 5.16 6.33 -1.72
CA THR A 129 6.07 6.18 -2.86
C THR A 129 6.50 4.74 -3.13
N GLY A 130 6.31 3.83 -2.18
CA GLY A 130 6.70 2.43 -2.33
C GLY A 130 6.99 1.72 -1.01
N LEU A 131 7.41 0.46 -1.12
CA LEU A 131 7.92 -0.36 -0.03
C LEU A 131 9.43 -0.59 -0.13
N THR A 132 10.04 -0.91 0.99
CA THR A 132 11.41 -1.48 1.06
C THR A 132 11.43 -2.90 1.60
N GLU A 133 10.34 -3.37 2.20
CA GLU A 133 10.26 -4.70 2.79
C GLU A 133 8.81 -5.19 2.79
N TYR A 134 8.61 -6.50 2.61
CA TYR A 134 7.32 -7.14 2.86
C TYR A 134 7.48 -8.45 3.63
N HIS A 135 6.43 -8.80 4.36
CA HIS A 135 6.21 -10.10 4.99
C HIS A 135 4.80 -10.56 4.63
N LEU A 136 4.68 -11.78 4.12
CA LEU A 136 3.44 -12.37 3.67
C LEU A 136 3.31 -13.81 4.19
N HIS A 137 2.17 -14.10 4.79
CA HIS A 137 1.78 -15.45 5.15
C HIS A 137 0.33 -15.69 4.76
N VAL A 138 0.04 -16.89 4.28
CA VAL A 138 -1.29 -17.34 3.89
C VAL A 138 -1.58 -18.64 4.63
N ALA A 139 -2.76 -18.75 5.22
CA ALA A 139 -3.14 -19.91 6.00
C ALA A 139 -4.60 -20.32 5.75
N ASP A 140 -4.84 -21.64 5.85
CA ASP A 140 -6.17 -22.28 5.77
C ASP A 140 -7.03 -22.02 7.03
N SER A 141 -6.42 -21.42 8.07
CA SER A 141 -7.13 -20.98 9.26
C SER A 141 -6.41 -19.79 9.88
N ARG A 142 -7.17 -18.92 10.58
CA ARG A 142 -6.59 -17.78 11.28
C ARG A 142 -5.50 -18.18 12.28
N ASP A 143 -5.69 -19.29 12.97
CA ASP A 143 -4.72 -19.82 13.96
C ASP A 143 -3.46 -20.40 13.30
N GLY A 144 -3.48 -20.63 11.98
CA GLY A 144 -2.31 -21.00 11.21
C GLY A 144 -1.29 -19.88 11.03
N ILE A 145 -1.70 -18.62 11.23
CA ILE A 145 -0.82 -17.46 11.10
C ILE A 145 0.13 -17.39 12.31
N PRO A 146 1.46 -17.25 12.11
CA PRO A 146 2.42 -17.13 13.20
C PRO A 146 2.11 -15.95 14.13
N MET A 147 1.79 -16.26 15.39
CA MET A 147 1.39 -15.28 16.39
C MET A 147 2.15 -15.47 17.71
N THR A 148 2.37 -14.36 18.41
CA THR A 148 2.81 -14.36 19.81
C THR A 148 1.75 -15.00 20.69
N ARG A 149 2.12 -15.35 21.94
CA ARG A 149 1.16 -15.85 22.94
C ARG A 149 -0.03 -14.92 23.18
N ASN A 150 0.12 -13.63 22.92
CA ASN A 150 -0.93 -12.62 23.10
C ASN A 150 -1.77 -12.43 21.82
N GLY A 151 -1.57 -13.24 20.78
CA GLY A 151 -2.30 -13.19 19.52
C GLY A 151 -1.78 -12.18 18.50
N ASN A 152 -0.73 -11.40 18.81
CA ASN A 152 -0.15 -10.50 17.80
C ASN A 152 0.59 -11.30 16.73
N PRO A 153 0.39 -11.03 15.43
CA PRO A 153 1.16 -11.67 14.39
C PRO A 153 2.65 -11.32 14.51
N ILE A 154 3.50 -12.24 14.06
CA ILE A 154 4.96 -12.09 14.07
C ILE A 154 5.46 -12.05 12.61
N PRO A 155 5.54 -10.86 11.97
CA PRO A 155 5.97 -10.75 10.57
C PRO A 155 7.26 -11.50 10.24
N GLY A 156 8.28 -11.42 11.10
CA GLY A 156 9.55 -12.13 10.90
C GLY A 156 9.48 -13.67 10.97
N GLN A 157 8.30 -14.26 11.14
CA GLN A 157 8.05 -15.70 11.03
C GLN A 157 7.17 -16.06 9.82
N PHE A 158 6.83 -15.10 8.97
CA PHE A 158 6.02 -15.34 7.78
C PHE A 158 6.84 -16.07 6.71
N ASP A 159 6.17 -16.93 5.94
CA ASP A 159 6.84 -17.84 4.99
C ASP A 159 7.50 -17.10 3.82
N TYR A 160 6.90 -15.97 3.42
CA TYR A 160 7.36 -15.18 2.29
C TYR A 160 7.77 -13.79 2.77
N SER A 161 8.97 -13.39 2.42
CA SER A 161 9.46 -12.03 2.69
C SER A 161 10.50 -11.63 1.66
N ALA A 162 10.66 -10.32 1.49
CA ALA A 162 11.79 -9.77 0.75
C ALA A 162 12.13 -8.37 1.28
N GLU A 163 13.41 -8.02 1.14
CA GLU A 163 13.95 -6.69 1.38
C GLU A 163 14.50 -6.12 0.08
N TYR A 164 14.37 -4.81 -0.10
CA TYR A 164 14.83 -4.09 -1.27
C TYR A 164 15.75 -2.95 -0.87
N ASN A 165 16.90 -2.84 -1.55
CA ASN A 165 17.81 -1.70 -1.38
C ASN A 165 17.19 -0.39 -1.88
N ASP A 166 16.31 -0.48 -2.88
CA ASP A 166 15.61 0.66 -3.48
C ASP A 166 14.10 0.53 -3.28
N LYS A 167 13.42 1.67 -3.10
CA LYS A 167 11.96 1.72 -2.97
C LYS A 167 11.28 1.10 -4.20
N LYS A 168 10.32 0.20 -3.96
CA LYS A 168 9.49 -0.42 -4.99
C LYS A 168 8.06 0.11 -4.90
N SER A 169 7.56 0.72 -5.97
CA SER A 169 6.14 1.11 -6.04
C SER A 169 5.21 -0.10 -6.19
N SER A 170 5.71 -1.24 -6.65
CA SER A 170 4.99 -2.50 -6.67
C SER A 170 5.93 -3.70 -6.65
N THR A 171 5.46 -4.83 -6.13
CA THR A 171 6.15 -6.13 -6.25
C THR A 171 5.75 -6.83 -7.54
N ASP A 172 6.54 -7.82 -7.96
CA ASP A 172 6.03 -8.86 -8.84
C ASP A 172 4.95 -9.70 -8.12
N TRP A 173 4.24 -10.55 -8.88
CA TRP A 173 3.29 -11.50 -8.29
C TRP A 173 4.05 -12.55 -7.48
N ILE A 174 3.75 -12.60 -6.18
CA ILE A 174 4.27 -13.60 -5.26
C ILE A 174 3.34 -14.81 -5.36
N ALA A 175 3.89 -15.95 -5.77
CA ALA A 175 3.17 -17.21 -5.90
C ALA A 175 3.24 -18.02 -4.60
N ILE A 176 2.09 -18.42 -4.06
CA ILE A 176 1.95 -19.17 -2.82
C ILE A 176 1.25 -20.49 -3.12
N ASP A 177 1.92 -21.61 -2.84
CA ASP A 177 1.34 -22.94 -2.93
C ASP A 177 0.38 -23.18 -1.75
N ILE A 178 -0.86 -23.59 -2.06
CA ILE A 178 -1.91 -23.90 -1.07
C ILE A 178 -2.37 -25.36 -1.12
N ASN A 179 -1.57 -26.25 -1.70
CA ASN A 179 -1.93 -27.63 -1.91
C ASN A 179 -2.39 -28.33 -0.62
N GLY A 180 -3.64 -28.79 -0.63
CA GLY A 180 -4.24 -29.58 0.44
C GLY A 180 -5.08 -28.79 1.45
N TYR A 181 -5.31 -27.49 1.22
CA TYR A 181 -6.19 -26.66 2.05
C TYR A 181 -7.61 -27.23 2.05
N GLU A 182 -8.25 -27.22 3.22
CA GLU A 182 -9.56 -27.84 3.45
C GLU A 182 -10.71 -26.85 3.33
N ASP A 183 -10.46 -25.55 3.52
CA ASP A 183 -11.46 -24.49 3.37
C ASP A 183 -11.23 -23.68 2.08
N SER A 184 -12.34 -23.14 1.59
CA SER A 184 -12.36 -22.11 0.55
C SER A 184 -12.01 -20.73 1.08
N GLU A 185 -12.21 -20.49 2.38
CA GLU A 185 -11.85 -19.24 3.06
C GLU A 185 -10.41 -19.33 3.57
N VAL A 186 -9.53 -18.49 3.05
CA VAL A 186 -8.13 -18.42 3.47
C VAL A 186 -7.81 -17.05 4.07
N TYR A 187 -6.84 -17.05 4.98
CA TYR A 187 -6.44 -15.88 5.73
C TYR A 187 -5.08 -15.38 5.25
N ILE A 188 -5.02 -14.13 4.80
CA ILE A 188 -3.81 -13.51 4.26
C ILE A 188 -3.32 -12.43 5.23
N ALA A 189 -2.16 -12.65 5.85
CA ALA A 189 -1.46 -11.64 6.62
C ALA A 189 -0.36 -11.00 5.75
N ALA A 190 -0.59 -9.75 5.35
CA ALA A 190 0.29 -8.99 4.48
C ALA A 190 0.78 -7.73 5.19
N HIS A 191 2.07 -7.72 5.52
CA HIS A 191 2.77 -6.64 6.22
C HIS A 191 3.86 -6.05 5.32
N SER A 192 4.15 -4.77 5.47
CA SER A 192 5.15 -4.07 4.67
C SER A 192 5.77 -2.90 5.41
N VAL A 193 7.02 -2.57 5.06
CA VAL A 193 7.68 -1.31 5.43
C VAL A 193 7.60 -0.39 4.22
N VAL A 194 6.95 0.75 4.39
CA VAL A 194 6.53 1.66 3.33
C VAL A 194 7.05 3.06 3.54
N TRP A 195 7.11 3.83 2.46
CA TRP A 195 7.67 5.17 2.48
C TRP A 195 6.68 6.21 1.97
N TRP A 196 6.36 7.16 2.83
CA TRP A 196 5.68 8.38 2.44
C TRP A 196 6.71 9.46 2.14
N CYS A 197 6.54 10.22 1.06
CA CYS A 197 7.36 11.39 0.82
C CYS A 197 6.51 12.58 0.41
N GLY A 198 6.86 13.76 0.88
CA GLY A 198 6.12 14.99 0.62
C GLY A 198 6.98 16.23 0.67
N PHE A 199 6.37 17.34 0.29
CA PHE A 199 6.92 18.68 0.34
C PHE A 199 6.14 19.48 1.38
N PRO A 200 6.80 20.39 2.11
CA PRO A 200 6.09 21.30 2.99
C PRO A 200 5.11 22.15 2.17
N ASP A 201 3.95 22.46 2.75
CA ASP A 201 3.00 23.38 2.14
C ASP A 201 3.67 24.75 1.94
N SER A 202 3.64 25.27 0.71
CA SER A 202 4.09 26.63 0.44
C SER A 202 3.21 27.61 1.24
N ALA A 203 3.83 28.37 2.14
CA ALA A 203 3.16 29.31 3.05
C ALA A 203 2.42 30.46 2.35
#